data_AF-A0A7U9RDJ2-F1
#
_entry.id   AF-A0A7U9RDJ2-F1
#
_cell.length_a   1.000
_cell.length_b   1.000
_cell.length_c   1.000
_cell.angle_alpha   90.00
_cell.angle_beta   90.00
_cell.angle_gamma   90.00
#
_symmetry.space_group_name_H-M   'P 1'
#
loop_
_entity.id
_entity.type
_entity.pdbx_description
1 polymer ?
#
loop_
_entity_poly.entity_id
_entity_poly.type
_entity_poly.pdbx_seq_one_letter_code
_entity_poly.pdbx_strand_id
1 'polypeptide(L)'
;MCLAGHFHAEIAKAKRTIPGKAYIYKAMKKPMILGDNPANRELFHQNADTVFVEMGSAKALADAILAFYKEHTSQGKQFSNTL
;
A
#
# COMPACT_ATOMS: atom_id res chain seq x y z
N MET A 1 7.44 0.44 3.23
CA MET A 1 6.20 0.46 2.42
C MET A 1 6.43 -0.24 1.08
N CYS A 2 5.58 -1.19 0.72
CA CYS A 2 5.64 -1.95 -0.52
C CYS A 2 4.48 -1.57 -1.47
N LEU A 3 4.76 -1.45 -2.76
CA LEU A 3 3.73 -1.22 -3.78
C LEU A 3 3.27 -2.57 -4.32
N ALA A 4 2.06 -2.96 -3.96
CA ALA A 4 1.65 -4.37 -3.98
C ALA A 4 0.51 -4.67 -4.94
N GLY A 5 0.33 -3.92 -6.03
CA GLY A 5 -0.71 -4.29 -6.98
C GLY A 5 -0.75 -3.59 -8.31
N HIS A 6 -1.84 -3.87 -9.01
CA HIS A 6 -2.17 -3.30 -10.29
C HIS A 6 -2.87 -1.97 -10.05
N PHE A 7 -2.25 -0.86 -10.45
CA PHE A 7 -2.81 0.48 -10.27
C PHE A 7 -3.51 1.00 -11.52
N HIS A 8 -3.52 0.27 -12.64
CA HIS A 8 -4.11 0.75 -13.89
C HIS A 8 -5.64 0.65 -13.88
N ALA A 9 -6.34 1.77 -14.10
CA ALA A 9 -7.81 1.83 -14.02
C ALA A 9 -8.53 1.04 -15.12
N GLU A 10 -7.97 0.98 -16.33
CA GLU A 10 -8.67 0.41 -17.50
C GLU A 10 -8.40 -1.07 -17.77
N ILE A 11 -7.37 -1.66 -17.14
CA ILE A 11 -7.06 -3.07 -17.36
C ILE A 11 -8.06 -3.91 -16.56
N ALA A 12 -9.04 -4.52 -17.23
CA ALA A 12 -10.04 -5.35 -16.56
C ALA A 12 -9.41 -6.47 -15.70
N LYS A 13 -8.30 -7.07 -16.17
CA LYS A 13 -7.52 -8.06 -15.41
C LYS A 13 -7.00 -7.51 -14.07
N ALA A 14 -6.62 -6.24 -14.01
CA ALA A 14 -6.10 -5.60 -12.80
C ALA A 14 -7.12 -5.57 -11.65
N LYS A 15 -8.42 -5.50 -11.96
CA LYS A 15 -9.50 -5.38 -10.97
C LYS A 15 -9.99 -6.72 -10.40
N ARG A 16 -9.62 -7.83 -11.04
CA ARG A 16 -10.12 -9.19 -10.76
C ARG A 16 -9.02 -10.17 -10.32
N THR A 17 -7.82 -9.67 -10.06
CA THR A 17 -6.68 -10.51 -9.68
C THR A 17 -6.00 -9.92 -8.46
N ILE A 18 -6.02 -10.67 -7.37
CA ILE A 18 -5.22 -10.37 -6.19
C ILE A 18 -3.74 -10.62 -6.52
N PRO A 19 -2.86 -9.63 -6.41
CA PRO A 19 -1.44 -9.78 -6.70
C PRO A 19 -0.78 -10.77 -5.72
N GLY A 20 -0.10 -11.80 -6.22
CA GLY A 20 0.62 -12.76 -5.37
C GLY A 20 1.64 -12.10 -4.42
N LYS A 21 2.25 -10.98 -4.85
CA LYS A 21 3.16 -10.18 -3.99
C LYS A 21 2.44 -9.60 -2.76
N ALA A 22 1.17 -9.24 -2.87
CA ALA A 22 0.40 -8.70 -1.74
C ALA A 22 0.24 -9.75 -0.62
N TYR A 23 0.08 -11.03 -0.96
CA TYR A 23 0.06 -12.12 0.03
C TYR A 23 1.38 -12.23 0.78
N ILE A 24 2.51 -12.16 0.05
CA ILE A 24 3.85 -12.26 0.65
C ILE A 24 4.06 -11.09 1.62
N TYR A 25 3.71 -9.85 1.22
CA TYR A 25 3.85 -8.69 2.09
C TYR A 25 2.95 -8.76 3.33
N LYS A 26 1.73 -9.32 3.20
CA LYS A 26 0.82 -9.55 4.33
C LYS A 26 1.43 -10.54 5.32
N ALA A 27 1.95 -11.67 4.84
CA ALA A 27 2.60 -12.67 5.68
C ALA A 27 3.84 -12.11 6.40
N MET A 28 4.57 -11.22 5.74
CA MET A 28 5.73 -10.52 6.31
C MET A 28 5.38 -9.32 7.21
N LYS A 29 4.09 -9.00 7.39
CA LYS A 29 3.62 -7.80 8.10
C LYS A 29 4.29 -6.51 7.59
N LYS A 30 4.48 -6.39 6.27
CA LYS A 30 5.03 -5.18 5.65
C LYS A 30 3.90 -4.22 5.28
N PRO A 31 4.01 -2.93 5.64
CA PRO A 31 3.03 -1.94 5.22
C PRO A 31 3.02 -1.82 3.69
N MET A 32 1.83 -1.77 3.10
CA MET A 32 1.65 -1.80 1.65
C MET A 32 0.55 -0.87 1.15
N ILE A 33 0.70 -0.43 -0.09
CA ILE A 33 -0.33 0.31 -0.84
C ILE A 33 -0.91 -0.62 -1.91
N LEU A 34 -2.24 -0.67 -1.98
CA LEU A 34 -3.03 -1.41 -2.95
C LEU A 34 -3.92 -0.46 -3.75
N GLY A 35 -4.16 -0.78 -5.01
CA GLY A 35 -5.23 -0.13 -5.77
C GLY A 35 -6.61 -0.55 -5.25
N ASP A 36 -7.53 0.39 -5.17
CA ASP A 36 -8.90 0.17 -4.72
C ASP A 36 -9.72 -0.55 -5.81
N ASN A 37 -9.92 -1.86 -5.62
CA ASN A 37 -10.71 -2.68 -6.50
C ASN A 37 -11.36 -3.85 -5.74
N PRO A 38 -12.39 -4.50 -6.32
CA PRO A 38 -13.11 -5.57 -5.66
C PRO A 38 -12.23 -6.75 -5.24
N ALA A 39 -11.29 -7.18 -6.08
CA ALA A 39 -10.42 -8.31 -5.76
C ALA A 39 -9.54 -8.04 -4.52
N ASN A 40 -8.93 -6.86 -4.45
CA ASN A 40 -8.14 -6.50 -3.26
C ASN A 40 -9.03 -6.36 -2.02
N ARG A 41 -10.25 -5.82 -2.14
CA ARG A 41 -11.17 -5.66 -1.00
C ARG A 41 -11.76 -6.98 -0.48
N GLU A 42 -11.68 -8.06 -1.26
CA GLU A 42 -12.08 -9.41 -0.82
C GLU A 42 -11.18 -9.95 0.31
N LEU A 43 -9.88 -9.67 0.25
CA LEU A 43 -8.88 -10.23 1.17
C LEU A 43 -8.28 -9.21 2.14
N PHE A 44 -8.24 -7.95 1.74
CA PHE A 44 -7.55 -6.89 2.46
C PHE A 44 -8.54 -5.86 2.99
N HIS A 45 -8.24 -5.35 4.19
CA HIS A 45 -9.01 -4.30 4.85
C HIS A 45 -8.09 -3.13 5.15
N GLN A 46 -8.65 -1.92 5.13
CA GLN A 46 -7.89 -0.73 5.45
C GLN A 46 -7.47 -0.76 6.91
N ASN A 47 -6.17 -0.60 7.16
CA ASN A 47 -5.56 -0.58 8.48
C ASN A 47 -4.19 0.13 8.42
N ALA A 48 -3.45 0.15 9.53
CA ALA A 48 -2.14 0.80 9.60
C ALA A 48 -1.12 0.26 8.58
N ASP A 49 -1.24 -1.01 8.20
CA ASP A 49 -0.31 -1.69 7.28
C ASP A 49 -0.87 -1.80 5.85
N THR A 50 -2.11 -1.40 5.59
CA THR A 50 -2.76 -1.55 4.28
C THR A 50 -3.55 -0.31 3.92
N VAL A 51 -3.06 0.42 2.93
CA VAL A 51 -3.68 1.62 2.38
C VAL A 51 -4.22 1.33 0.99
N PHE A 52 -5.43 1.78 0.71
CA PHE A 52 -6.02 1.73 -0.63
C PHE A 52 -5.90 3.09 -1.31
N VAL A 53 -5.59 3.09 -2.60
CA VAL A 53 -5.57 4.30 -3.44
C VAL A 53 -6.47 4.11 -4.65
N GLU A 54 -7.05 5.20 -5.13
CA GLU A 54 -7.83 5.19 -6.36
C GLU A 54 -7.01 4.62 -7.53
N MET A 55 -7.62 3.67 -8.25
CA MET A 55 -7.00 3.09 -9.44
C MET A 55 -6.81 4.16 -10.53
N GLY A 56 -5.63 4.21 -11.12
CA GLY A 56 -5.26 5.15 -12.18
C GLY A 56 -4.79 6.52 -11.68
N SER A 57 -4.95 6.80 -10.38
CA SER A 57 -4.59 8.09 -9.80
C SER A 57 -3.13 8.10 -9.35
N ALA A 58 -2.24 8.57 -10.22
CA ALA A 58 -0.84 8.79 -9.87
C ALA A 58 -0.69 9.75 -8.68
N LYS A 59 -1.58 10.75 -8.59
CA LYS A 59 -1.64 11.68 -7.46
C LYS A 59 -1.97 10.97 -6.16
N ALA A 60 -3.04 10.16 -6.11
CA ALA A 60 -3.41 9.43 -4.90
C ALA A 60 -2.29 8.49 -4.42
N LEU A 61 -1.61 7.83 -5.36
CA LEU A 61 -0.44 6.99 -5.06
C LEU A 61 0.71 7.80 -4.46
N ALA A 62 1.07 8.94 -5.07
CA ALA A 62 2.14 9.81 -4.58
C ALA A 62 1.81 10.38 -3.18
N ASP A 63 0.57 10.83 -2.97
CA ASP A 63 0.10 11.36 -1.69
C ASP A 63 0.18 10.29 -0.58
N ALA A 64 -0.25 9.06 -0.87
CA ALA A 64 -0.15 7.95 0.08
C ALA A 64 1.30 7.61 0.42
N ILE A 65 2.19 7.62 -0.57
CA ILE A 65 3.62 7.38 -0.36
C ILE A 65 4.22 8.47 0.55
N LEU A 66 3.90 9.73 0.25
CA LEU A 66 4.41 10.87 1.00
C LEU A 66 3.86 10.91 2.44
N ALA A 67 2.58 10.59 2.63
CA ALA A 67 1.96 10.49 3.95
C ALA A 67 2.67 9.44 4.82
N PHE A 68 2.86 8.23 4.27
CA PHE A 68 3.60 7.16 4.95
C PHE A 68 5.03 7.61 5.30
N TYR A 69 5.73 8.23 4.35
CA TYR A 69 7.09 8.71 4.57
C TYR A 69 7.14 9.75 5.69
N LYS A 70 6.24 10.74 5.71
CA LYS A 70 6.20 11.78 6.75
C LYS A 70 5.95 11.19 8.13
N GLU A 71 5.02 10.26 8.26
CA GLU A 71 4.73 9.59 9.53
C GLU A 71 5.95 8.82 10.06
N HIS A 72 6.65 8.10 9.18
CA HIS A 72 7.75 7.21 9.56
C HIS A 72 9.12 7.92 9.65
N THR A 73 9.29 9.09 9.01
CA THR A 73 10.50 9.91 9.15
C THR A 73 10.42 10.91 10.30
N SER A 74 9.22 11.37 10.67
CA SER A 74 9.03 12.18 11.88
C SER A 74 9.32 11.40 13.16
N GLN A 75 9.25 10.06 13.12
CA GLN A 75 9.70 9.18 14.21
C GLN A 75 11.18 8.77 14.12
N GLY A 76 11.88 9.12 13.03
CA GLY A 76 13.31 8.84 12.83
C GLY A 76 14.25 9.64 13.75
N LYS A 77 13.74 10.61 14.52
CA LYS A 77 14.52 11.35 15.53
C LYS A 77 14.59 10.68 16.91
N GLN A 78 13.89 9.56 17.15
CA GLN A 78 13.95 8.86 18.44
C GLN A 78 14.80 7.57 18.45
N PHE A 79 15.28 7.09 17.31
CA PHE A 79 16.05 5.84 17.24
C PHE A 79 17.59 5.99 17.23
N SER A 80 18.13 7.20 17.43
CA SER A 80 19.59 7.42 17.54
C SER A 80 20.09 7.79 18.94
N ASN A 81 19.30 7.58 20.00
CA ASN A 81 19.73 7.91 21.37
C ASN A 81 19.65 6.74 22.36
N THR A 82 19.94 5.53 21.90
CA THR A 82 20.33 4.42 22.78
C THR A 82 21.23 3.47 21.99
N LEU A 83 22.55 3.71 22.09
CA LEU A 83 23.64 2.76 22.35
C LEU A 83 24.97 3.49 22.23
#